data_AF-A0A7S3EAZ3-F1
#
_entry.id   AF-A0A7S3EAZ3-F1
#
_cell.length_a   1.000
_cell.length_b   1.000
_cell.length_c   1.000
_cell.angle_alpha   90.00
_cell.angle_beta   90.00
_cell.angle_gamma   90.00
#
_symmetry.space_group_name_H-M   'P 1'
#
loop_
_entity.id
_entity.type
_entity.pdbx_description
1 polymer ?
#
loop_
_entity_poly.entity_id
_entity_poly.type
_entity_poly.pdbx_seq_one_letter_code
_entity_poly.pdbx_strand_id
1 'polypeptide(L)'
;MEPKHSDAVLNYLSSSFTELLLFNFEQVGPEDPFGKQMTKNIEARGSPLMGLSAYPSAQSQKERFQKLNFNKVAAISMLEYYSKFVNASDKIRTNKLEPLDEIEEFELILEHYCTVWASRTNGDLAHIGGLFPTEAG
;
A
#
# COMPACT_ATOMS: atom_id res chain seq x y z
N MET A 1 3.32 -5.03 13.53
CA MET A 1 2.54 -5.95 14.41
C MET A 1 2.40 -7.29 13.72
N GLU A 2 2.34 -8.38 14.47
CA GLU A 2 2.10 -9.72 13.89
C GLU A 2 0.80 -9.77 13.07
N PRO A 3 0.76 -10.49 11.93
CA PRO A 3 -0.44 -10.64 11.08
C PRO A 3 -1.71 -10.96 11.87
N LYS A 4 -1.63 -11.90 12.82
CA LYS A 4 -2.78 -12.28 13.67
C LYS A 4 -3.44 -11.09 14.38
N HIS A 5 -2.67 -10.07 14.76
CA HIS A 5 -3.20 -8.91 15.47
C HIS A 5 -3.73 -7.86 14.49
N SER A 6 -2.99 -7.57 13.41
CA SER A 6 -3.47 -6.62 12.40
C SER A 6 -4.73 -7.13 11.69
N ASP A 7 -4.80 -8.43 11.41
CA ASP A 7 -5.94 -9.05 10.77
C ASP A 7 -7.17 -9.08 11.69
N ALA A 8 -6.95 -9.25 13.00
CA ALA A 8 -8.03 -9.14 13.98
C ALA A 8 -8.62 -7.72 14.01
N VAL A 9 -7.79 -6.67 13.90
CA VAL A 9 -8.27 -5.28 13.81
C VAL A 9 -9.06 -5.05 12.52
N LEU A 10 -8.53 -5.49 11.37
CA LEU A 10 -9.22 -5.36 10.09
C LEU A 10 -10.56 -6.12 10.09
N ASN A 11 -10.59 -7.33 10.64
CA ASN A 11 -11.81 -8.13 10.77
C ASN A 11 -12.83 -7.48 11.72
N TYR A 12 -12.37 -6.90 12.84
CA TYR A 12 -13.23 -6.17 13.76
C TYR A 12 -13.87 -4.97 13.07
N LEU A 13 -13.08 -4.17 12.35
CA LEU A 13 -13.57 -3.00 11.62
C LEU A 13 -14.59 -3.39 10.54
N SER A 14 -14.26 -4.36 9.70
CA SER A 14 -15.17 -4.83 8.65
C SER A 14 -16.44 -5.46 9.23
N SER A 15 -16.37 -6.13 10.39
CA SER A 15 -17.56 -6.67 11.04
C SER A 15 -18.43 -5.60 11.72
N SER A 16 -17.82 -4.49 12.16
CA SER A 16 -18.50 -3.45 12.96
C SER A 16 -19.24 -2.41 12.12
N PHE A 17 -18.77 -2.12 10.91
CA PHE A 17 -19.30 -1.03 10.07
C PHE A 17 -19.84 -1.55 8.76
N THR A 18 -21.12 -1.28 8.44
CA THR A 18 -21.74 -1.64 7.15
C THR A 18 -21.21 -0.83 5.98
N GLU A 19 -20.71 0.38 6.25
CA GLU A 19 -20.09 1.29 5.29
C GLU A 19 -18.74 1.73 5.87
N LEU A 20 -17.64 1.38 5.22
CA LEU A 20 -16.28 1.61 5.70
C LEU A 20 -15.34 1.77 4.51
N LEU A 21 -14.48 2.79 4.56
CA LEU A 21 -13.33 2.95 3.68
C LEU A 21 -12.06 2.97 4.53
N LEU A 22 -11.09 2.14 4.18
CA LEU A 22 -9.77 2.09 4.77
C LEU A 22 -8.70 2.33 3.71
N PHE A 23 -7.69 3.09 4.12
CA PHE A 23 -6.45 3.26 3.39
C PHE A 23 -5.34 2.63 4.22
N ASN A 24 -4.51 1.82 3.59
CA ASN A 24 -3.39 1.17 4.25
C ASN A 24 -2.13 1.36 3.42
N PHE A 25 -1.08 1.88 4.04
CA PHE A 25 0.22 2.13 3.41
C PHE A 25 1.28 1.36 4.18
N GLU A 26 1.94 0.41 3.54
CA GLU A 26 2.96 -0.42 4.20
C GLU A 26 4.00 -0.97 3.21
N GLN A 27 5.11 -1.46 3.77
CA GLN A 27 6.21 -2.06 3.01
C GLN A 27 5.79 -3.36 2.32
N VAL A 28 6.41 -3.63 1.17
CA VAL A 28 6.31 -4.87 0.39
C VAL A 28 7.68 -5.21 -0.22
N GLY A 29 7.80 -6.35 -0.90
CA GLY A 29 8.99 -6.75 -1.64
C GLY A 29 10.18 -7.20 -0.77
N PRO A 30 10.03 -8.12 0.21
CA PRO A 30 11.15 -8.49 1.10
C PRO A 30 12.29 -9.28 0.42
N GLU A 31 12.09 -9.80 -0.79
CA GLU A 31 12.91 -10.90 -1.32
C GLU A 31 14.16 -10.44 -2.09
N ASP A 32 14.15 -9.25 -2.66
CA ASP A 32 15.27 -8.74 -3.43
C ASP A 32 16.38 -8.15 -2.50
N PRO A 33 17.55 -7.78 -3.05
CA PRO A 33 18.62 -7.20 -2.24
C PRO A 33 18.23 -5.92 -1.48
N PHE A 34 17.41 -5.06 -2.08
CA PHE A 34 16.95 -3.83 -1.48
C PHE A 34 15.98 -4.13 -0.34
N GLY A 35 14.97 -4.97 -0.56
CA GLY A 35 13.99 -5.40 0.44
C GLY A 35 14.63 -6.09 1.65
N LYS A 36 15.65 -6.92 1.42
CA LYS A 36 16.46 -7.53 2.50
C LYS A 36 17.19 -6.48 3.32
N GLN A 37 17.81 -5.50 2.65
CA GLN A 37 18.53 -4.43 3.33
C GLN A 37 17.57 -3.50 4.09
N MET A 38 16.41 -3.17 3.51
CA MET A 38 15.33 -2.42 4.15
C MET A 38 14.88 -3.11 5.44
N THR A 39 14.57 -4.40 5.36
CA THR A 39 14.11 -5.19 6.51
C THR A 39 15.15 -5.19 7.64
N LYS A 40 16.42 -5.48 7.30
CA LYS A 40 17.53 -5.46 8.27
C LYS A 40 17.72 -4.08 8.90
N ASN A 41 17.65 -3.01 8.10
CA ASN A 41 17.83 -1.64 8.58
C ASN A 41 16.74 -1.21 9.57
N ILE A 42 15.49 -1.56 9.28
CA ILE A 42 14.35 -1.20 10.15
C ILE A 42 14.36 -2.08 11.41
N GLU A 43 14.69 -3.36 11.29
CA GLU A 43 14.87 -4.26 12.44
C GLU A 43 15.98 -3.77 13.38
N ALA A 44 17.12 -3.33 12.85
CA ALA A 44 18.23 -2.79 13.64
C ALA A 44 17.84 -1.52 14.43
N ARG A 45 16.76 -0.83 14.06
CA ARG A 45 16.18 0.31 14.78
C ARG A 45 15.12 -0.10 15.81
N GLY A 46 14.94 -1.40 16.06
CA GLY A 46 13.98 -1.95 17.02
C GLY A 46 12.54 -2.02 16.50
N SER A 47 12.33 -1.97 15.18
CA SER A 47 11.00 -1.96 14.56
C SER A 47 10.82 -3.06 13.51
N PRO A 48 10.87 -4.36 13.88
CA PRO A 48 10.77 -5.45 12.91
C PRO A 48 9.45 -5.39 12.12
N LEU A 49 9.53 -5.61 10.80
CA LEU A 49 8.39 -5.65 9.89
C LEU A 49 7.66 -6.99 9.98
N MET A 50 6.99 -7.22 11.11
CA MET A 50 6.40 -8.52 11.47
C MET A 50 5.35 -9.05 10.46
N GLY A 51 4.72 -8.18 9.67
CA GLY A 51 3.70 -8.56 8.68
C GLY A 51 4.23 -8.82 7.27
N LEU A 52 5.48 -8.43 6.99
CA LEU A 52 6.00 -8.34 5.62
C LEU A 52 6.12 -9.71 4.94
N SER A 53 6.50 -10.75 5.69
CA SER A 53 6.61 -12.11 5.14
C SER A 53 5.24 -12.75 4.84
N ALA A 54 4.19 -12.37 5.58
CA ALA A 54 2.84 -12.87 5.34
C ALA A 54 2.19 -12.19 4.14
N TYR A 55 2.52 -10.92 3.91
CA TYR A 55 1.93 -10.09 2.87
C TYR A 55 3.02 -9.38 2.04
N PRO A 56 3.82 -10.16 1.26
CA PRO A 56 5.06 -9.67 0.65
C PRO A 56 4.84 -8.79 -0.60
N SER A 57 3.62 -8.62 -1.08
CA SER A 57 3.31 -7.87 -2.31
C SER A 57 2.00 -7.08 -2.22
N ALA A 58 1.85 -6.06 -3.05
CA ALA A 58 0.58 -5.33 -3.18
C ALA A 58 -0.60 -6.29 -3.48
N GLN A 59 -0.36 -7.32 -4.29
CA GLN A 59 -1.35 -8.35 -4.59
C GLN A 59 -1.74 -9.17 -3.34
N SER A 60 -0.76 -9.59 -2.53
CA SER A 60 -1.05 -10.31 -1.27
C SER A 60 -1.79 -9.43 -0.26
N GLN A 61 -1.53 -8.11 -0.25
CA GLN A 61 -2.29 -7.15 0.55
C GLN A 61 -3.73 -7.02 0.06
N LYS A 62 -3.95 -6.94 -1.25
CA LYS A 62 -5.30 -6.95 -1.83
C LYS A 62 -6.08 -8.19 -1.40
N GLU A 63 -5.47 -9.36 -1.53
CA GLU A 63 -6.08 -10.65 -1.13
C GLU A 63 -6.37 -10.72 0.37
N ARG A 64 -5.47 -10.18 1.20
CA ARG A 64 -5.67 -10.08 2.64
C ARG A 64 -6.95 -9.31 2.98
N PHE A 65 -7.12 -8.11 2.43
CA PHE A 65 -8.32 -7.30 2.69
C PHE A 65 -9.58 -7.99 2.14
N GLN A 66 -9.51 -8.61 0.96
CA GLN A 66 -10.65 -9.37 0.41
C GLN A 66 -11.08 -10.52 1.32
N LYS A 67 -10.12 -11.25 1.91
CA LYS A 67 -10.39 -12.33 2.88
C LYS A 67 -11.03 -11.81 4.18
N LEU A 68 -10.88 -10.53 4.49
CA LEU A 68 -11.34 -9.90 5.73
C LEU A 68 -12.61 -9.05 5.51
N ASN A 69 -13.48 -9.47 4.59
CA ASN A 69 -14.81 -8.90 4.32
C ASN A 69 -14.83 -7.50 3.67
N PHE A 70 -13.74 -7.08 3.02
CA PHE A 70 -13.75 -5.90 2.15
C PHE A 70 -14.12 -6.32 0.72
N ASN A 71 -15.24 -5.80 0.22
CA ASN A 71 -15.81 -6.23 -1.07
C ASN A 71 -15.35 -5.40 -2.26
N LYS A 72 -14.69 -4.27 -2.03
CA LYS A 72 -13.96 -3.53 -3.07
C LYS A 72 -12.58 -3.18 -2.57
N VAL A 73 -11.55 -3.70 -3.24
CA VAL A 73 -10.15 -3.54 -2.84
C VAL A 73 -9.28 -3.26 -4.06
N ALA A 74 -8.44 -2.25 -3.97
CA ALA A 74 -7.33 -2.02 -4.90
C ALA A 74 -6.03 -1.90 -4.11
N ALA A 75 -4.94 -2.40 -4.68
CA ALA A 75 -3.62 -2.25 -4.12
C ALA A 75 -2.62 -2.10 -5.26
N ILE A 76 -1.74 -1.10 -5.17
CA ILE A 76 -0.67 -0.85 -6.14
C ILE A 76 0.61 -0.47 -5.41
N SER A 77 1.76 -0.66 -6.06
CA SER A 77 3.03 -0.15 -5.53
C SER A 77 3.04 1.37 -5.55
N MET A 78 3.89 1.99 -4.72
CA MET A 78 4.09 3.43 -4.76
C MET A 78 4.77 3.87 -6.05
N LEU A 79 5.57 3.00 -6.67
CA LEU A 79 6.17 3.26 -7.98
C LEU A 79 5.09 3.37 -9.06
N GLU A 80 4.12 2.45 -9.07
CA GLU A 80 2.97 2.53 -9.97
C GLU A 80 2.13 3.78 -9.68
N TYR A 81 1.89 4.08 -8.40
CA TYR A 81 1.13 5.28 -8.01
C TYR A 81 1.82 6.56 -8.51
N TYR A 82 3.11 6.71 -8.23
CA TYR A 82 3.91 7.87 -8.64
C TYR A 82 3.97 8.00 -10.16
N SER A 83 4.07 6.89 -10.87
CA SER A 83 4.16 6.88 -12.33
C SER A 83 2.84 7.28 -12.99
N LYS A 84 1.71 6.72 -12.54
CA LYS A 84 0.40 6.88 -13.19
C LYS A 84 -0.41 8.09 -12.70
N PHE A 85 -0.33 8.42 -11.41
CA PHE A 85 -1.26 9.37 -10.79
C PHE A 85 -0.62 10.70 -10.40
N VAL A 86 0.71 10.76 -10.24
CA VAL A 86 1.40 12.04 -9.98
C VAL A 86 1.71 12.71 -11.32
N ASN A 87 1.07 13.85 -11.56
CA ASN A 87 1.21 14.59 -12.80
C ASN A 87 2.62 15.22 -12.94
N ALA A 88 3.01 15.53 -14.18
CA ALA A 88 4.33 16.11 -14.46
C ALA A 88 4.55 17.46 -13.77
N SER A 89 3.51 18.30 -13.63
CA SER A 89 3.63 19.59 -12.94
C SER A 89 4.00 19.44 -11.47
N ASP A 90 3.46 18.45 -10.77
CA ASP A 90 3.78 18.16 -9.38
C ASP A 90 5.19 17.60 -9.24
N LYS A 91 5.60 16.68 -10.13
CA LYS A 91 6.99 16.17 -10.16
C LYS A 91 8.01 17.31 -10.36
N ILE A 92 7.74 18.21 -11.31
CA ILE A 92 8.59 19.39 -11.56
C ILE A 92 8.59 20.33 -10.36
N ARG A 93 7.41 20.56 -9.75
CA ARG A 93 7.28 21.45 -8.59
C ARG A 93 8.05 20.91 -7.40
N THR A 94 7.99 19.61 -7.11
CA THR A 94 8.72 18.99 -6.00
C THR A 94 10.21 18.98 -6.26
N ASN A 95 10.65 18.66 -7.48
CA ASN A 95 12.07 18.64 -7.85
C ASN A 95 12.75 20.02 -7.81
N LYS A 96 11.97 21.12 -7.80
CA LYS A 96 12.49 22.48 -7.59
C LYS A 96 12.80 22.80 -6.13
N LEU A 97 12.20 22.07 -5.18
CA LEU A 97 12.44 22.28 -3.74
C LEU A 97 13.76 21.62 -3.33
N GLU A 98 13.98 20.40 -3.81
CA GLU A 98 15.18 19.60 -3.60
C GLU A 98 15.41 18.76 -4.86
N PRO A 99 16.45 19.05 -5.66
CA PRO A 99 16.75 18.28 -6.86
C PRO A 99 17.08 16.83 -6.52
N LEU A 100 16.36 15.90 -7.16
CA LEU A 100 16.61 14.46 -7.07
C LEU A 100 17.56 14.04 -8.20
N ASP A 101 18.78 13.63 -7.85
CA ASP A 101 19.81 13.15 -8.77
C ASP A 101 19.86 11.61 -8.85
N GLU A 102 19.44 10.91 -7.80
CA GLU A 102 19.38 9.43 -7.72
C GLU A 102 17.97 8.89 -7.98
N ILE A 103 17.51 8.97 -9.24
CA ILE A 103 16.16 8.53 -9.64
C ILE A 103 16.00 7.02 -9.43
N GLU A 104 17.03 6.24 -9.72
CA GLU A 104 16.99 4.78 -9.61
C GLU A 104 16.82 4.33 -8.14
N GLU A 105 17.48 5.00 -7.18
CA GLU A 105 17.31 4.70 -5.76
C GLU A 105 15.91 5.08 -5.27
N PHE A 106 15.38 6.20 -5.76
CA PHE A 106 14.02 6.62 -5.47
C PHE A 106 13.00 5.61 -6.00
N GLU A 107 13.16 5.12 -7.22
CA GLU A 107 12.29 4.08 -7.79
C GLU A 107 12.36 2.78 -7.01
N LEU A 108 13.57 2.35 -6.58
CA LEU A 108 13.74 1.19 -5.69
C LEU A 108 12.98 1.37 -4.38
N ILE A 109 13.08 2.54 -3.74
CA ILE A 109 12.30 2.83 -2.53
C ILE A 109 10.81 2.70 -2.82
N LEU A 110 10.30 3.30 -3.91
CA LEU A 110 8.88 3.28 -4.22
C LEU A 110 8.33 1.90 -4.61
N GLU A 111 9.15 1.01 -5.16
CA GLU A 111 8.75 -0.37 -5.47
C GLU A 111 8.48 -1.19 -4.19
N HIS A 112 9.15 -0.84 -3.09
CA HIS A 112 9.10 -1.54 -1.82
C HIS A 112 8.03 -1.02 -0.85
N TYR A 113 7.12 -0.17 -1.33
CA TYR A 113 5.94 0.28 -0.60
C TYR A 113 4.71 0.09 -1.46
N CYS A 114 3.59 -0.23 -0.81
CA CYS A 114 2.30 -0.28 -1.47
C CYS A 114 1.27 0.53 -0.70
N THR A 115 0.20 0.85 -1.41
CA THR A 115 -0.99 1.46 -0.84
C THR A 115 -2.19 0.63 -1.24
N VAL A 116 -3.08 0.41 -0.28
CA VAL A 116 -4.31 -0.35 -0.39
C VAL A 116 -5.47 0.59 -0.10
N TRP A 117 -6.46 0.57 -0.97
CA TRP A 117 -7.77 1.15 -0.77
C TRP A 117 -8.73 -0.01 -0.60
N ALA A 118 -9.45 -0.06 0.51
CA ALA A 118 -10.37 -1.15 0.81
C ALA A 118 -11.68 -0.59 1.33
N SER A 119 -12.78 -0.99 0.71
CA SER A 119 -14.13 -0.63 1.13
C SER A 119 -14.93 -1.86 1.49
N ARG A 120 -15.72 -1.71 2.54
CA ARG A 120 -16.87 -2.56 2.83
C ARG A 120 -18.11 -1.70 2.71
N THR A 121 -19.05 -2.12 1.86
CA THR A 121 -20.34 -1.46 1.69
C THR A 121 -21.42 -2.50 1.42
N ASN A 122 -22.64 -2.27 1.89
CA ASN A 122 -23.80 -3.08 1.50
C ASN A 122 -24.57 -2.43 0.33
N GLY A 123 -24.23 -1.19 -0.03
CA GLY A 123 -24.85 -0.39 -1.08
C GLY A 123 -24.11 -0.44 -2.41
N ASP A 124 -24.54 0.42 -3.33
CA ASP A 124 -23.96 0.49 -4.67
C ASP A 124 -22.56 1.13 -4.63
N LEU A 125 -21.60 0.50 -5.31
CA LEU A 125 -20.18 0.92 -5.30
C LEU A 125 -19.93 2.22 -6.10
N ALA A 126 -20.98 2.77 -6.71
CA ALA A 126 -20.96 3.95 -7.57
C ALA A 126 -20.42 5.20 -6.86
N HIS A 127 -20.76 5.40 -5.58
CA HIS A 127 -20.40 6.62 -4.83
C HIS A 127 -18.90 6.71 -4.49
N ILE A 128 -18.22 5.56 -4.45
CA ILE A 128 -16.81 5.45 -4.08
C ILE A 128 -15.91 5.14 -5.27
N GLY A 129 -16.46 5.14 -6.50
CA GLY A 129 -15.73 4.84 -7.74
C GLY A 129 -14.45 5.65 -7.92
N GLY A 130 -14.51 6.97 -7.71
CA GLY A 130 -13.38 7.87 -7.89
C GLY A 130 -12.33 7.85 -6.77
N LEU A 131 -12.54 7.07 -5.70
CA LEU A 131 -11.60 6.97 -4.58
C LEU A 131 -10.54 5.88 -4.78
N PHE A 132 -10.78 4.95 -5.69
CA PHE A 132 -9.87 3.85 -5.97
C PHE A 132 -9.01 4.21 -7.19
N PRO A 133 -7.72 3.84 -7.21
CA PRO A 133 -6.95 3.90 -8.44
C PRO A 133 -7.64 3.00 -9.47
N THR A 134 -8.26 3.62 -10.48
CA THR A 134 -8.80 2.91 -11.62
C THR A 134 -7.64 2.40 -12.45
N GLU A 135 -7.73 1.17 -12.95
CA GLU A 135 -6.84 0.72 -14.02
C GLU A 135 -7.01 1.70 -15.18
N ALA A 136 -6.05 2.62 -15.33
CA ALA A 136 -5.92 3.39 -16.54
C ALA A 136 -5.61 2.38 -17.64
N GLY A 137 -6.58 2.18 -18.55
CA GLY A 137 -6.38 1.41 -19.77
C GLY A 137 -5.37 2.05 -20.70
#